data_AF-A0A0M2XNG1-F1
#
_entry.id   AF-A0A0M2XNG1-F1
#
_cell.length_a   1.000
_cell.length_b   1.000
_cell.length_c   1.000
_cell.angle_alpha   90.00
_cell.angle_beta   90.00
_cell.angle_gamma   90.00
#
_symmetry.space_group_name_H-M   'P 1'
#
loop_
_entity.id
_entity.type
_entity.pdbx_description
1 polymer ?
#
loop_
_entity_poly.entity_id
_entity_poly.type
_entity_poly.pdbx_seq_one_letter_code
_entity_poly.pdbx_strand_id
1 'polypeptide(L)'
;MGRKDLGNGFVVIDNNYILHFDIEVYRKFYSCIDFPSFEIIQSNGSTFHYLKDKNHVYLESYNNRFCILPDADPADFQILDFENGMATSGGKDYVFEHKLVYRLADVRELPGIYQLVGDVIYSAYFKKVEDADAASFEVLHGDRVSNVAKDSKHVYFRDEIVRDADADSFSIIAECVDGRYYRECDHTFYATDKRWAFYINSIAKSIKTIKTKNVKLFRFEVRDELGYAFDGEYSYLYGKRARQ
;
A
#
# COMPACT_ATOMS: atom_id res chain seq x y z
N MET A 1 -8.91 -2.94 44.63
CA MET A 1 -8.27 -2.84 43.31
C MET A 1 -9.23 -2.08 42.42
N GLY A 2 -8.86 -0.88 41.98
CA GLY A 2 -9.62 -0.12 41.00
C GLY A 2 -9.53 -0.82 39.65
N ARG A 3 -10.68 -1.11 39.05
CA ARG A 3 -10.79 -1.73 37.73
C ARG A 3 -11.69 -0.87 36.87
N LYS A 4 -11.17 -0.33 35.78
CA LYS A 4 -11.92 0.44 34.78
C LYS A 4 -11.96 -0.38 33.50
N ASP A 5 -13.11 -0.99 33.24
CA ASP A 5 -13.38 -1.70 31.98
C ASP A 5 -13.56 -0.68 30.85
N LEU A 6 -12.84 -0.85 29.75
CA LEU A 6 -12.93 0.00 28.56
C LEU A 6 -13.72 -0.67 27.42
N GLY A 7 -14.12 -1.93 27.57
CA GLY A 7 -14.69 -2.76 26.52
C GLY A 7 -13.63 -3.42 25.64
N ASN A 8 -14.06 -4.34 24.77
CA ASN A 8 -13.19 -5.03 23.81
C ASN A 8 -11.99 -5.75 24.47
N GLY A 9 -12.18 -6.28 25.68
CA GLY A 9 -11.13 -6.97 26.44
C GLY A 9 -10.11 -6.03 27.09
N PHE A 10 -10.23 -4.71 26.94
CA PHE A 10 -9.34 -3.73 27.56
C PHE A 10 -9.79 -3.34 28.96
N VAL A 11 -8.83 -3.29 29.88
CA VAL A 11 -9.07 -2.89 31.27
C VAL A 11 -7.89 -2.10 31.81
N VAL A 12 -8.16 -0.97 32.44
CA VAL A 12 -7.17 -0.24 33.26
C VAL A 12 -7.26 -0.72 34.70
N ILE A 13 -6.12 -1.11 35.28
CA ILE A 13 -6.02 -1.54 36.68
C ILE A 13 -5.26 -0.49 37.48
N ASP A 14 -5.88 -0.05 38.59
CA ASP A 14 -5.34 0.88 39.58
C ASP A 14 -4.75 2.18 38.97
N ASN A 15 -5.24 2.60 37.79
CA ASN A 15 -4.68 3.71 37.00
C ASN A 15 -3.15 3.60 36.76
N ASN A 16 -2.64 2.37 36.60
CA ASN A 16 -1.21 2.12 36.55
C ASN A 16 -0.77 1.21 35.39
N TYR A 17 -1.64 0.30 34.94
CA TYR A 17 -1.35 -0.55 33.78
C TYR A 17 -2.63 -0.93 33.03
N ILE A 18 -2.47 -1.33 31.77
CA ILE A 18 -3.56 -1.72 30.87
C ILE A 18 -3.41 -3.19 30.54
N LEU A 19 -4.53 -3.92 30.65
CA LEU A 19 -4.66 -5.29 30.16
C LEU A 19 -5.49 -5.31 28.87
N HIS A 20 -5.14 -6.17 27.93
CA HIS A 20 -5.97 -6.59 26.80
C HIS A 20 -6.08 -8.11 26.85
N PHE A 21 -7.27 -8.66 27.09
CA PHE A 21 -7.50 -10.10 27.35
C PHE A 21 -6.53 -10.68 28.39
N ASP A 22 -6.47 -10.03 29.55
CA ASP A 22 -5.63 -10.39 30.71
C ASP A 22 -4.11 -10.33 30.48
N ILE A 23 -3.66 -9.83 29.33
CA ILE A 23 -2.25 -9.60 29.02
C ILE A 23 -1.92 -8.12 29.17
N GLU A 24 -0.86 -7.80 29.91
CA GLU A 24 -0.40 -6.42 30.05
C GLU A 24 0.17 -5.88 28.73
N VAL A 25 -0.38 -4.76 28.26
CA VAL A 25 -0.04 -4.13 26.97
C VAL A 25 0.47 -2.71 27.15
N TYR A 26 1.10 -2.16 26.10
CA TYR A 26 1.51 -0.75 26.01
C TYR A 26 2.43 -0.23 27.11
N ARG A 27 3.07 -1.09 27.91
CA ARG A 27 4.01 -0.73 28.99
C ARG A 27 5.03 0.35 28.60
N LYS A 28 5.51 0.33 27.35
CA LYS A 28 6.47 1.31 26.82
C LYS A 28 5.93 2.75 26.73
N PHE A 29 4.61 2.93 26.78
CA PHE A 29 3.92 4.21 26.63
C PHE A 29 3.31 4.71 27.95
N TYR A 30 3.43 3.97 29.06
CA TYR A 30 2.82 4.36 30.35
C TYR A 30 3.29 5.73 30.87
N SER A 31 4.49 6.17 30.51
CA SER A 31 4.98 7.51 30.86
C SER A 31 4.27 8.64 30.13
N CYS A 32 3.57 8.34 29.02
CA CYS A 32 2.82 9.29 28.20
C CYS A 32 1.30 9.18 28.44
N ILE A 33 0.82 8.01 28.87
CA ILE A 33 -0.60 7.72 29.05
C ILE A 33 -1.14 8.39 30.32
N ASP A 34 -2.20 9.17 30.16
CA ASP A 34 -3.05 9.59 31.29
C ASP A 34 -4.10 8.52 31.56
N PHE A 35 -3.78 7.56 32.44
CA PHE A 35 -4.68 6.44 32.78
C PHE A 35 -6.10 6.85 33.21
N PRO A 36 -6.31 7.93 34.01
CA PRO A 36 -7.66 8.33 34.39
C PRO A 36 -8.57 8.62 33.19
N SER A 37 -8.05 9.33 32.18
CA SER A 37 -8.79 9.69 30.97
C SER A 37 -8.65 8.70 29.81
N PHE A 38 -7.80 7.67 29.94
CA PHE A 38 -7.60 6.68 28.89
C PHE A 38 -8.89 5.91 28.56
N GLU A 39 -9.26 5.89 27.28
CA GLU A 39 -10.48 5.30 26.75
C GLU A 39 -10.32 4.80 25.31
N ILE A 40 -11.24 3.94 24.86
CA ILE A 40 -11.31 3.50 23.48
C ILE A 40 -12.18 4.49 22.70
N ILE A 41 -11.71 4.95 21.54
CA ILE A 41 -12.51 5.69 20.57
C ILE A 41 -13.31 4.69 19.73
N GLN A 42 -12.62 3.73 19.10
CA GLN A 42 -13.23 2.68 18.30
C GLN A 42 -12.31 1.46 18.21
N SER A 43 -12.87 0.27 18.12
CA SER A 43 -12.13 -0.98 18.13
C SER A 43 -12.90 -2.09 17.40
N ASN A 44 -12.17 -2.98 16.72
CA ASN A 44 -12.74 -4.23 16.18
C ASN A 44 -12.67 -5.41 17.17
N GLY A 45 -12.20 -5.17 18.39
CA GLY A 45 -12.05 -6.20 19.43
C GLY A 45 -10.87 -7.14 19.27
N SER A 46 -9.97 -6.92 18.30
CA SER A 46 -8.82 -7.79 18.06
C SER A 46 -7.53 -7.06 17.73
N THR A 47 -7.37 -6.57 16.50
CA THR A 47 -6.10 -6.08 15.98
C THR A 47 -6.12 -4.61 15.58
N PHE A 48 -7.25 -3.93 15.73
CA PHE A 48 -7.39 -2.54 15.30
C PHE A 48 -8.16 -1.72 16.34
N HIS A 49 -7.48 -0.74 16.92
CA HIS A 49 -7.96 0.11 17.99
C HIS A 49 -7.47 1.56 17.80
N TYR A 50 -8.41 2.50 17.80
CA TYR A 50 -8.15 3.90 18.13
C TYR A 50 -8.48 4.11 19.60
N LEU A 51 -7.51 4.64 20.35
CA LEU A 51 -7.66 4.96 21.77
C LEU A 51 -7.26 6.41 21.99
N LYS A 52 -7.64 6.98 23.12
CA LYS A 52 -7.21 8.33 23.51
C LYS A 52 -7.07 8.44 25.01
N ASP A 53 -6.33 9.44 25.43
CA ASP A 53 -6.50 10.08 26.73
C ASP A 53 -6.69 11.59 26.52
N LYS A 54 -6.62 12.38 27.59
CA LYS A 54 -6.80 13.84 27.49
C LYS A 54 -5.68 14.56 26.73
N ASN A 55 -4.52 13.92 26.51
CA ASN A 55 -3.33 14.51 25.89
C ASN A 55 -3.06 13.97 24.48
N HIS A 56 -3.37 12.70 24.23
CA HIS A 56 -2.92 11.96 23.05
C HIS A 56 -4.00 11.06 22.44
N VAL A 57 -3.94 10.94 21.11
CA VAL A 57 -4.63 9.90 20.37
C VAL A 57 -3.63 8.81 20.05
N TYR A 58 -4.04 7.56 20.25
CA TYR A 58 -3.25 6.37 20.03
C TYR A 58 -3.88 5.49 18.96
N LEU A 59 -3.02 4.76 18.25
CA LEU A 59 -3.42 3.80 17.23
C LEU A 59 -2.61 2.52 17.38
N GLU A 60 -3.29 1.39 17.45
CA GLU A 60 -2.74 0.06 17.16
C GLU A 60 -3.56 -0.56 16.03
N SER A 61 -2.92 -1.09 15.00
CA SER A 61 -3.59 -1.77 13.90
C SER A 61 -2.84 -3.04 13.46
N TYR A 62 -3.43 -3.79 12.54
CA TYR A 62 -2.74 -4.88 11.86
C TYR A 62 -1.57 -4.41 10.97
N ASN A 63 -1.54 -3.11 10.61
CA ASN A 63 -0.47 -2.49 9.82
C ASN A 63 0.61 -1.83 10.68
N ASN A 64 0.29 -1.44 11.92
CA ASN A 64 1.22 -0.69 12.77
C ASN A 64 1.12 -1.10 14.25
N ARG A 65 2.27 -1.07 14.93
CA ARG A 65 2.29 -1.25 16.39
C ARG A 65 1.63 -0.04 17.08
N PHE A 66 1.16 -0.26 18.31
CA PHE A 66 0.69 0.83 19.17
C PHE A 66 1.62 2.03 19.12
N CYS A 67 1.06 3.18 18.77
CA CYS A 67 1.77 4.44 18.59
C CYS A 67 0.89 5.62 19.00
N ILE A 68 1.51 6.79 19.18
CA ILE A 68 0.83 8.07 19.35
C ILE A 68 0.70 8.69 17.96
N LEU A 69 -0.50 9.13 17.58
CA LEU A 69 -0.70 9.85 16.32
C LEU A 69 -0.14 11.27 16.44
N PRO A 70 0.80 11.67 15.56
CA PRO A 70 1.46 12.96 15.67
C PRO A 70 0.49 14.11 15.39
N ASP A 71 0.53 15.16 16.21
CA ASP A 71 -0.29 16.38 16.10
C ASP A 71 -1.81 16.19 16.19
N ALA A 72 -2.28 15.00 16.57
CA ALA A 72 -3.70 14.71 16.78
C ALA A 72 -4.14 15.21 18.17
N ASP A 73 -5.22 15.98 18.19
CA ASP A 73 -5.86 16.48 19.40
C ASP A 73 -7.04 15.55 19.77
N PRO A 74 -7.00 14.91 20.95
CA PRO A 74 -8.11 14.07 21.42
C PRO A 74 -9.46 14.76 21.48
N ALA A 75 -9.50 16.09 21.59
CA ALA A 75 -10.72 16.86 21.68
C ALA A 75 -11.47 16.98 20.34
N ASP A 76 -10.77 16.87 19.21
CA ASP A 76 -11.35 17.04 17.87
C ASP A 76 -11.13 15.87 16.91
N PHE A 77 -10.44 14.81 17.36
CA PHE A 77 -10.15 13.64 16.55
C PHE A 77 -11.41 12.92 16.06
N GLN A 78 -11.46 12.63 14.76
CA GLN A 78 -12.57 11.95 14.11
C GLN A 78 -12.04 10.83 13.22
N ILE A 79 -12.65 9.66 13.34
CA ILE A 79 -12.44 8.53 12.43
C ILE A 79 -13.36 8.74 11.23
N LEU A 80 -12.79 8.77 10.03
CA LEU A 80 -13.50 8.96 8.77
C LEU A 80 -13.86 7.63 8.13
N ASP A 81 -12.92 6.69 8.15
CA ASP A 81 -13.11 5.32 7.69
C ASP A 81 -12.26 4.40 8.58
N PHE A 82 -12.94 3.65 9.44
CA PHE A 82 -12.26 2.78 10.39
C PHE A 82 -11.53 1.63 9.71
N GLU A 83 -12.12 1.00 8.69
CA GLU A 83 -11.56 -0.21 8.05
C GLU A 83 -10.26 0.11 7.30
N ASN A 84 -10.22 1.28 6.65
CA ASN A 84 -9.05 1.78 5.93
C ASN A 84 -8.14 2.68 6.77
N GLY A 85 -8.42 2.81 8.06
CA GLY A 85 -7.62 3.61 9.00
C GLY A 85 -7.53 5.08 8.66
N MET A 86 -8.58 5.66 8.09
CA MET A 86 -8.63 7.07 7.76
C MET A 86 -9.20 7.89 8.91
N ALA A 87 -8.51 8.97 9.29
CA ALA A 87 -8.92 9.86 10.36
C ALA A 87 -8.51 11.32 10.10
N THR A 88 -9.08 12.24 10.88
CA THR A 88 -8.74 13.68 10.85
C THR A 88 -8.66 14.25 12.26
N SER A 89 -7.79 15.24 12.47
CA SER A 89 -7.75 16.09 13.68
C SER A 89 -7.20 17.48 13.35
N GLY A 90 -7.92 18.54 13.71
CA GLY A 90 -7.55 19.92 13.42
C GLY A 90 -7.28 20.19 11.94
N GLY A 91 -7.94 19.43 11.07
CA GLY A 91 -7.73 19.48 9.63
C GLY A 91 -6.44 18.83 9.11
N LYS A 92 -5.78 18.01 9.93
CA LYS A 92 -4.68 17.12 9.53
C LYS A 92 -5.29 15.74 9.33
N ASP A 93 -5.07 15.16 8.16
CA ASP A 93 -5.65 13.87 7.84
C ASP A 93 -4.59 12.77 7.93
N TYR A 94 -5.03 11.57 8.26
CA TYR A 94 -4.20 10.42 8.56
C TYR A 94 -4.70 9.20 7.80
N VAL A 95 -3.76 8.35 7.37
CA VAL A 95 -4.03 6.97 6.95
C VAL A 95 -3.14 6.09 7.83
N PHE A 96 -3.77 5.32 8.71
CA PHE A 96 -3.14 4.66 9.85
C PHE A 96 -2.28 5.64 10.68
N GLU A 97 -1.02 5.30 10.98
CA GLU A 97 -0.12 6.13 11.77
C GLU A 97 0.45 7.33 11.00
N HIS A 98 0.22 7.37 9.68
CA HIS A 98 0.85 8.34 8.81
C HIS A 98 -0.04 9.56 8.59
N LYS A 99 0.45 10.71 9.04
CA LYS A 99 -0.09 12.01 8.69
C LYS A 99 0.16 12.32 7.21
N LEU A 100 -0.90 12.69 6.50
CA LEU A 100 -0.85 13.11 5.10
C LEU A 100 -0.40 14.57 4.98
N VAL A 101 0.15 14.90 3.80
CA VAL A 101 0.55 16.27 3.44
C VAL A 101 -0.57 17.06 2.76
N TYR A 102 -1.76 16.47 2.63
CA TYR A 102 -2.96 17.00 2.02
C TYR A 102 -4.21 16.50 2.76
N ARG A 103 -5.40 16.99 2.39
CA ARG A 103 -6.66 16.50 2.94
C ARG A 103 -7.18 15.29 2.16
N LEU A 104 -7.70 14.28 2.86
CA LEU A 104 -8.44 13.15 2.29
C LEU A 104 -9.65 13.64 1.48
N ALA A 105 -10.27 14.75 1.90
CA ALA A 105 -11.38 15.36 1.16
C ALA A 105 -10.99 15.86 -0.25
N ASP A 106 -9.70 16.07 -0.51
CA ASP A 106 -9.18 16.54 -1.80
C ASP A 106 -8.71 15.37 -2.69
N VAL A 107 -8.80 14.13 -2.20
CA VAL A 107 -8.32 12.94 -2.90
C VAL A 107 -9.35 12.47 -3.93
N ARG A 108 -8.86 12.25 -5.16
CA ARG A 108 -9.53 11.44 -6.17
C ARG A 108 -8.80 10.11 -6.31
N GLU A 109 -9.45 9.02 -5.93
CA GLU A 109 -8.92 7.67 -6.14
C GLU A 109 -8.74 7.38 -7.64
N LEU A 110 -7.60 6.80 -7.99
CA LEU A 110 -7.33 6.21 -9.30
C LEU A 110 -7.28 4.69 -9.15
N PRO A 111 -7.35 3.91 -10.23
CA PRO A 111 -7.24 2.46 -10.12
C PRO A 111 -5.92 2.02 -9.44
N GLY A 112 -5.96 0.85 -8.81
CA GLY A 112 -4.79 0.32 -8.11
C GLY A 112 -4.42 1.13 -6.87
N ILE A 113 -3.13 1.46 -6.70
CA ILE A 113 -2.62 2.12 -5.50
C ILE A 113 -2.51 3.64 -5.61
N TYR A 114 -3.03 4.26 -6.66
CA TYR A 114 -2.75 5.66 -6.97
C TYR A 114 -3.88 6.61 -6.57
N GLN A 115 -3.51 7.82 -6.16
CA GLN A 115 -4.40 8.92 -5.80
C GLN A 115 -4.01 10.17 -6.60
N LEU A 116 -4.98 10.97 -7.02
CA LEU A 116 -4.77 12.32 -7.53
C LEU A 116 -5.22 13.34 -6.48
N VAL A 117 -4.35 14.31 -6.19
CA VAL A 117 -4.66 15.48 -5.35
C VAL A 117 -4.28 16.74 -6.11
N GLY A 118 -5.28 17.51 -6.54
CA GLY A 118 -5.05 18.59 -7.49
C GLY A 118 -4.48 18.07 -8.81
N ASP A 119 -3.22 18.40 -9.09
CA ASP A 119 -2.45 17.95 -10.27
C ASP A 119 -1.27 17.03 -9.89
N VAL A 120 -1.27 16.50 -8.66
CA VAL A 120 -0.18 15.69 -8.13
C VAL A 120 -0.65 14.25 -7.93
N ILE A 121 0.09 13.31 -8.52
CA ILE A 121 -0.14 11.88 -8.32
C ILE A 121 0.63 11.40 -7.08
N TYR A 122 -0.06 10.66 -6.22
CA TYR A 122 0.49 9.94 -5.10
C TYR A 122 0.31 8.43 -5.30
N SER A 123 1.28 7.65 -4.85
CA SER A 123 1.23 6.19 -4.74
C SER A 123 1.09 5.82 -3.27
N ALA A 124 0.09 4.99 -2.98
CA ALA A 124 -0.29 4.51 -1.65
C ALA A 124 -0.40 5.64 -0.63
N TYR A 125 -1.03 6.77 -1.00
CA TYR A 125 -1.26 7.98 -0.20
C TYR A 125 -0.01 8.77 0.26
N PHE A 126 1.18 8.19 0.23
CA PHE A 126 2.34 8.77 0.91
C PHE A 126 3.47 9.19 -0.02
N LYS A 127 3.55 8.58 -1.21
CA LYS A 127 4.68 8.78 -2.12
C LYS A 127 4.25 9.58 -3.32
N LYS A 128 4.72 10.82 -3.42
CA LYS A 128 4.55 11.60 -4.66
C LYS A 128 5.24 10.85 -5.80
N VAL A 129 4.53 10.65 -6.91
CA VAL A 129 5.10 10.11 -8.14
C VAL A 129 5.75 11.27 -8.87
N GLU A 130 7.09 11.34 -8.80
CA GLU A 130 7.83 12.47 -9.38
C GLU A 130 7.74 12.48 -10.91
N ASP A 131 7.65 13.68 -11.48
CA ASP A 131 7.51 13.94 -12.92
C ASP A 131 6.26 13.35 -13.62
N ALA A 132 5.27 12.90 -12.84
CA ALA A 132 3.98 12.43 -13.36
C ALA A 132 3.19 13.56 -14.02
N ASP A 133 2.78 13.33 -15.27
CA ASP A 133 1.77 14.15 -15.95
C ASP A 133 0.37 13.61 -15.64
N ALA A 134 -0.30 14.22 -14.67
CA ALA A 134 -1.62 13.80 -14.21
C ALA A 134 -2.69 13.82 -15.31
N ALA A 135 -2.53 14.64 -16.35
CA ALA A 135 -3.50 14.73 -17.44
C ALA A 135 -3.46 13.50 -18.37
N SER A 136 -2.30 12.83 -18.47
CA SER A 136 -2.12 11.62 -19.28
C SER A 136 -1.84 10.36 -18.45
N PHE A 137 -1.94 10.44 -17.12
CA PHE A 137 -1.64 9.33 -16.22
C PHE A 137 -2.69 8.20 -16.33
N GLU A 138 -2.21 7.02 -16.66
CA GLU A 138 -2.99 5.80 -16.86
C GLU A 138 -2.43 4.67 -15.99
N VAL A 139 -3.28 4.05 -15.17
CA VAL A 139 -2.90 2.86 -14.41
C VAL A 139 -3.17 1.62 -15.26
N LEU A 140 -2.11 0.88 -15.58
CA LEU A 140 -2.18 -0.27 -16.47
C LEU A 140 -2.76 -1.48 -15.72
N HIS A 141 -3.93 -1.95 -16.16
CA HIS A 141 -4.65 -3.05 -15.53
C HIS A 141 -4.81 -2.87 -14.01
N GLY A 142 -5.34 -1.71 -13.59
CA GLY A 142 -5.44 -1.32 -12.18
C GLY A 142 -6.08 -2.36 -11.24
N ASP A 143 -7.06 -3.12 -11.73
CA ASP A 143 -7.74 -4.16 -10.94
C ASP A 143 -6.89 -5.41 -10.68
N ARG A 144 -5.78 -5.58 -11.41
CA ARG A 144 -4.96 -6.80 -11.38
C ARG A 144 -3.48 -6.55 -11.09
N VAL A 145 -2.85 -5.62 -11.79
CA VAL A 145 -1.44 -5.28 -11.58
C VAL A 145 -1.31 -4.26 -10.45
N SER A 146 -2.24 -3.31 -10.39
CA SER A 146 -2.44 -2.27 -9.35
C SER A 146 -1.30 -1.29 -9.11
N ASN A 147 -0.08 -1.54 -9.58
CA ASN A 147 1.11 -0.76 -9.24
C ASN A 147 2.02 -0.41 -10.42
N VAL A 148 1.54 -0.60 -11.65
CA VAL A 148 2.20 -0.12 -12.87
C VAL A 148 1.30 0.92 -13.53
N ALA A 149 1.87 2.07 -13.85
CA ALA A 149 1.19 3.15 -14.52
C ALA A 149 2.09 3.73 -15.60
N LYS A 150 1.54 4.58 -16.47
CA LYS A 150 2.31 5.38 -17.40
C LYS A 150 1.66 6.72 -17.63
N ASP A 151 2.43 7.67 -18.10
CA ASP A 151 1.92 8.89 -18.73
C ASP A 151 2.48 9.01 -20.14
N SER A 152 2.33 10.19 -20.76
CA SER A 152 2.84 10.44 -22.11
C SER A 152 4.37 10.34 -22.27
N LYS A 153 5.14 10.33 -21.18
CA LYS A 153 6.61 10.40 -21.18
C LYS A 153 7.28 9.24 -20.46
N HIS A 154 6.68 8.75 -19.38
CA HIS A 154 7.30 7.82 -18.46
C HIS A 154 6.39 6.62 -18.16
N VAL A 155 7.03 5.51 -17.82
CA VAL A 155 6.39 4.37 -17.16
C VAL A 155 6.78 4.41 -15.70
N TYR A 156 5.83 4.16 -14.83
CA TYR A 156 6.00 4.15 -13.38
C TYR A 156 5.74 2.75 -12.84
N PHE A 157 6.60 2.33 -11.92
CA PHE A 157 6.32 1.23 -11.01
C PHE A 157 6.22 1.82 -9.60
N ARG A 158 5.00 1.89 -9.08
CA ARG A 158 4.68 2.65 -7.86
C ARG A 158 5.07 4.12 -8.06
N ASP A 159 5.90 4.66 -7.18
CA ASP A 159 6.40 6.03 -7.21
C ASP A 159 7.67 6.23 -8.06
N GLU A 160 8.23 5.18 -8.65
CA GLU A 160 9.51 5.24 -9.37
C GLU A 160 9.37 5.15 -10.89
N ILE A 161 10.13 5.99 -11.61
CA ILE A 161 10.26 5.92 -13.07
C ILE A 161 11.06 4.69 -13.49
N VAL A 162 10.50 3.91 -14.41
CA VAL A 162 11.15 2.78 -15.08
C VAL A 162 12.03 3.32 -16.20
N ARG A 163 13.27 3.71 -15.88
CA ARG A 163 14.17 4.48 -16.78
C ARG A 163 14.42 3.88 -18.17
N ASP A 164 14.41 2.56 -18.29
CA ASP A 164 14.67 1.87 -19.58
C ASP A 164 13.42 1.76 -20.47
N ALA A 165 12.24 2.10 -19.95
CA ALA A 165 10.96 1.85 -20.61
C ALA A 165 10.57 2.99 -21.57
N ASP A 166 9.98 2.60 -22.69
CA ASP A 166 9.39 3.50 -23.67
C ASP A 166 7.88 3.61 -23.45
N ALA A 167 7.43 4.71 -22.83
CA ALA A 167 6.04 4.88 -22.38
C ALA A 167 4.99 4.73 -23.50
N ASP A 168 5.30 5.21 -24.70
CA ASP A 168 4.42 5.14 -25.87
C ASP A 168 4.08 3.69 -26.24
N SER A 169 5.07 2.80 -26.22
CA SER A 169 4.90 1.39 -26.62
C SER A 169 4.81 0.40 -25.46
N PHE A 170 4.96 0.85 -24.21
CA PHE A 170 4.90 -0.02 -23.04
C PHE A 170 3.49 -0.59 -22.83
N SER A 171 3.43 -1.91 -22.64
CA SER A 171 2.19 -2.65 -22.41
C SER A 171 2.47 -3.91 -21.57
N ILE A 172 1.52 -4.26 -20.70
CA ILE A 172 1.52 -5.56 -20.02
C ILE A 172 1.14 -6.63 -21.05
N ILE A 173 1.81 -7.79 -21.01
CA ILE A 173 1.49 -8.91 -21.89
C ILE A 173 0.08 -9.41 -21.55
N ALA A 174 -0.81 -9.43 -22.54
CA ALA A 174 -2.23 -9.69 -22.34
C ALA A 174 -2.47 -11.05 -21.68
N GLU A 175 -1.70 -12.08 -22.05
CA GLU A 175 -1.78 -13.42 -21.49
C GLU A 175 -1.38 -13.48 -19.99
N CYS A 176 -0.66 -12.48 -19.46
CA CYS A 176 -0.40 -12.38 -18.02
C CYS A 176 -1.64 -11.91 -17.24
N VAL A 177 -2.59 -11.26 -17.91
CA VAL A 177 -3.72 -10.54 -17.28
C VAL A 177 -5.10 -10.97 -17.78
N ASP A 178 -5.20 -12.03 -18.59
CA ASP A 178 -6.43 -12.49 -19.24
C ASP A 178 -7.41 -13.32 -18.38
N GLY A 179 -7.02 -13.62 -17.14
CA GLY A 179 -7.84 -14.33 -16.15
C GLY A 179 -7.38 -15.75 -15.87
N ARG A 180 -6.43 -16.29 -16.66
CA ARG A 180 -5.87 -17.63 -16.42
C ARG A 180 -5.08 -17.68 -15.12
N TYR A 181 -5.18 -18.83 -14.46
CA TYR A 181 -4.39 -19.15 -13.27
C TYR A 181 -2.97 -19.57 -13.67
N TYR A 182 -2.01 -19.03 -12.94
CA TYR A 182 -0.66 -19.57 -12.79
C TYR A 182 -0.19 -19.18 -11.38
N ARG A 183 0.78 -19.91 -10.84
CA ARG A 183 1.38 -19.59 -9.55
C ARG A 183 1.93 -18.16 -9.60
N GLU A 184 1.57 -17.36 -8.61
CA GLU A 184 1.96 -15.94 -8.49
C GLU A 184 1.31 -15.00 -9.53
N CYS A 185 0.18 -15.39 -10.13
CA CYS A 185 -0.55 -14.58 -11.13
C CYS A 185 -1.24 -13.31 -10.61
N ASP A 186 -1.21 -13.12 -9.29
CA ASP A 186 -1.70 -11.96 -8.56
C ASP A 186 -0.60 -10.91 -8.32
N HIS A 187 0.67 -11.27 -8.46
CA HIS A 187 1.78 -10.36 -8.16
C HIS A 187 3.00 -10.45 -9.08
N THR A 188 3.00 -11.31 -10.10
CA THR A 188 4.07 -11.40 -11.09
C THR A 188 3.52 -11.26 -12.50
N PHE A 189 4.16 -10.41 -13.31
CA PHE A 189 3.69 -10.10 -14.66
C PHE A 189 4.88 -9.89 -15.61
N TYR A 190 4.62 -10.02 -16.91
CA TYR A 190 5.54 -9.59 -17.94
C TYR A 190 4.94 -8.44 -18.75
N ALA A 191 5.81 -7.56 -19.20
CA ALA A 191 5.47 -6.43 -20.05
C ALA A 191 6.50 -6.30 -21.16
N THR A 192 6.16 -5.56 -22.19
CA THR A 192 7.08 -5.22 -23.29
C THR A 192 6.88 -3.78 -23.70
N ASP A 193 7.94 -3.18 -24.21
CA ASP A 193 7.87 -2.00 -25.07
C ASP A 193 8.52 -2.32 -26.43
N LYS A 194 8.73 -1.31 -27.29
CA LYS A 194 9.35 -1.53 -28.61
C LYS A 194 10.83 -1.97 -28.56
N ARG A 195 11.50 -1.83 -27.42
CA ARG A 195 12.93 -2.10 -27.22
C ARG A 195 13.16 -3.35 -26.39
N TRP A 196 12.50 -3.48 -25.23
CA TRP A 196 12.78 -4.47 -24.20
C TRP A 196 11.52 -5.19 -23.70
N ALA A 197 11.76 -6.30 -23.00
CA ALA A 197 10.77 -6.93 -22.14
C ALA A 197 11.06 -6.59 -20.68
N PHE A 198 10.07 -6.78 -19.81
CA PHE A 198 10.16 -6.47 -18.39
C PHE A 198 9.52 -7.59 -17.59
N TYR A 199 10.12 -7.90 -16.45
CA TYR A 199 9.54 -8.75 -15.43
C TYR A 199 9.15 -7.90 -14.23
N ILE A 200 7.90 -7.96 -13.82
CA ILE A 200 7.32 -7.22 -12.71
C ILE A 200 7.05 -8.20 -11.56
N ASN A 201 7.50 -7.85 -10.36
CA ASN A 201 7.15 -8.55 -9.13
C ASN A 201 6.68 -7.54 -8.07
N SER A 202 5.38 -7.52 -7.83
CA SER A 202 4.70 -6.59 -6.93
C SER A 202 5.11 -6.79 -5.48
N ILE A 203 5.27 -8.05 -5.01
CA ILE A 203 5.67 -8.38 -3.63
C ILE A 203 7.12 -7.98 -3.39
N ALA A 204 8.01 -8.34 -4.31
CA ALA A 204 9.43 -7.99 -4.22
C ALA A 204 9.72 -6.50 -4.51
N LYS A 205 8.69 -5.72 -4.86
CA LYS A 205 8.79 -4.31 -5.25
C LYS A 205 9.84 -4.08 -6.34
N SER A 206 9.84 -4.93 -7.37
CA SER A 206 10.85 -4.88 -8.41
C SER A 206 10.26 -4.96 -9.81
N ILE A 207 10.78 -4.13 -10.71
CA ILE A 207 10.64 -4.29 -12.15
C ILE A 207 12.04 -4.44 -12.76
N LYS A 208 12.23 -5.50 -13.55
CA LYS A 208 13.53 -5.87 -14.14
C LYS A 208 13.46 -5.80 -15.65
N THR A 209 14.33 -5.00 -16.25
CA THR A 209 14.53 -4.98 -17.71
C THR A 209 15.14 -6.31 -18.19
N ILE A 210 14.54 -6.89 -19.22
CA ILE A 210 15.01 -8.04 -19.98
C ILE A 210 15.41 -7.52 -21.37
N LYS A 211 16.72 -7.34 -21.56
CA LYS A 211 17.32 -6.89 -22.83
C LYS A 211 17.38 -8.05 -23.84
N THR A 212 16.22 -8.48 -24.33
CA THR A 212 16.12 -9.50 -25.38
C THR A 212 16.40 -8.89 -26.77
N LYS A 213 16.93 -9.71 -27.68
CA LYS A 213 17.13 -9.32 -29.09
C LYS A 213 15.87 -9.45 -29.94
N ASN A 214 14.86 -10.17 -29.45
CA ASN A 214 13.68 -10.58 -30.22
C ASN A 214 12.38 -10.22 -29.48
N VAL A 215 12.17 -8.94 -29.10
CA VAL A 215 10.94 -8.54 -28.39
C VAL A 215 9.66 -8.90 -29.14
N LYS A 216 9.69 -8.89 -30.48
CA LYS A 216 8.54 -9.31 -31.31
C LYS A 216 8.13 -10.77 -31.13
N LEU A 217 9.04 -11.62 -30.67
CA LEU A 217 8.76 -13.02 -30.35
C LEU A 217 8.48 -13.22 -28.86
N PHE A 218 8.54 -12.14 -28.07
CA PHE A 218 8.31 -12.17 -26.64
C PHE A 218 6.85 -12.50 -26.36
N ARG A 219 6.60 -13.66 -25.77
CA ARG A 219 5.26 -14.17 -25.48
C ARG A 219 5.24 -14.85 -24.12
N PHE A 220 4.05 -15.00 -23.57
CA PHE A 220 3.83 -15.67 -22.29
C PHE A 220 3.00 -16.95 -22.47
N GLU A 221 3.38 -18.02 -21.78
CA GLU A 221 2.63 -19.28 -21.75
C GLU A 221 2.65 -19.85 -20.33
N VAL A 222 1.53 -20.45 -19.91
CA VAL A 222 1.45 -21.19 -18.65
C VAL A 222 1.75 -22.66 -18.93
N ARG A 223 2.72 -23.24 -18.21
CA ARG A 223 3.09 -24.66 -18.27
C ARG A 223 3.22 -25.21 -16.86
N ASP A 224 2.53 -26.30 -16.54
CA ASP A 224 2.51 -26.89 -15.20
C ASP A 224 2.21 -25.85 -14.10
N GLU A 225 1.20 -25.02 -14.34
CA GLU A 225 0.79 -23.89 -13.49
C GLU A 225 1.86 -22.79 -13.30
N LEU A 226 2.96 -22.80 -14.05
CA LEU A 226 4.00 -21.78 -13.97
C LEU A 226 3.93 -20.85 -15.20
N GLY A 227 4.05 -19.56 -14.95
CA GLY A 227 4.08 -18.52 -15.98
C GLY A 227 5.49 -18.35 -16.58
N TYR A 228 5.66 -18.76 -17.83
CA TYR A 228 6.91 -18.58 -18.57
C TYR A 228 6.75 -17.51 -19.63
N ALA A 229 7.78 -16.68 -19.79
CA ALA A 229 7.93 -15.89 -21.01
C ALA A 229 9.01 -16.48 -21.91
N PHE A 230 8.94 -16.22 -23.22
CA PHE A 230 9.86 -16.75 -24.22
C PHE A 230 10.19 -15.69 -25.25
N ASP A 231 11.45 -15.61 -25.70
CA ASP A 231 11.85 -14.70 -26.80
C ASP A 231 12.34 -15.43 -28.06
N GLY A 232 12.05 -16.72 -28.14
CA GLY A 232 12.48 -17.62 -29.21
C GLY A 232 13.75 -18.42 -28.89
N GLU A 233 14.76 -17.82 -28.23
CA GLU A 233 16.00 -18.53 -27.86
C GLU A 233 16.00 -18.92 -26.37
N TYR A 234 15.42 -18.08 -25.54
CA TYR A 234 15.40 -18.24 -24.09
C TYR A 234 13.97 -18.35 -23.57
N SER A 235 13.85 -19.01 -22.42
CA SER A 235 12.70 -18.97 -21.55
C SER A 235 13.02 -18.13 -20.31
N TYR A 236 11.99 -17.56 -19.72
CA TYR A 236 12.06 -16.71 -18.54
C TYR A 236 11.02 -17.18 -17.54
N LEU A 237 11.47 -17.72 -16.41
CA LEU A 237 10.63 -18.06 -15.26
C LEU A 237 10.97 -17.09 -14.13
N TYR A 238 10.00 -16.32 -13.64
CA TYR A 238 10.23 -15.26 -12.66
C TYR A 238 11.35 -14.27 -13.06
N GLY A 239 11.43 -13.93 -14.35
CA GLY A 239 12.49 -13.09 -14.92
C GLY A 239 13.89 -13.72 -14.94
N LYS A 240 14.02 -15.01 -14.62
CA LYS A 240 15.27 -15.78 -14.69
C LYS A 240 15.35 -16.46 -16.04
N ARG A 241 16.44 -16.17 -16.77
CA ARG A 241 16.68 -16.66 -18.12
C ARG A 241 17.24 -18.08 -18.12
N ALA A 242 16.68 -18.96 -18.94
CA ALA A 242 17.23 -20.27 -19.28
C ALA A 242 17.22 -20.45 -20.80
N ARG A 243 18.18 -21.22 -21.33
CA ARG A 243 18.18 -21.56 -22.76
C ARG A 243 17.10 -22.62 -23.00
N GLN A 244 16.32 -22.46 -24.08
CA GLN A 244 15.34 -23.46 -24.51
C GLN A 244 16.02 -24.72 -25.05
#